data_AF-A0A562HNF9-F1
#
_entry.id   AF-A0A562HNF9-F1
#
_cell.length_a   1.000
_cell.length_b   1.000
_cell.length_c   1.000
_cell.angle_alpha   90.00
_cell.angle_beta   90.00
_cell.angle_gamma   90.00
#
_symmetry.space_group_name_H-M   'P 1'
#
loop_
_entity.id
_entity.type
_entity.pdbx_description
1 polymer ?
#
loop_
_entity_poly.entity_id
_entity_poly.type
_entity_poly.pdbx_seq_one_letter_code
_entity_poly.pdbx_strand_id
1 'polypeptide(L)'
;MAGKTIIYRPNEYLKAEVVKIKQTAVHFHLSSLQIILVLEGTLWVKTSFEINKVHEGELIFINPSDVYALWNEEESCLVEVVSLELDKLKHSFGALAGIRFRNIPMKGKAFKERKLDEVRKKTFQRYLIEVLLQLNSESMLNENGLNKLVMRMISLALSEYNSLYFVWPDVRYISSKKVERFHRVVRYVKENLNQNIGLNDIAQMEWVGKTYFTQMWKEMMDLPFGEYVNYERILYSERLLLFTDKTMIDISEECGFSDVKYYYKNFKHWYGKKPVEWKKEWLEFQLKGVLMETVEFAEAKPSVNKFYEKYLTNTKMDSRIYEQYLMLKEEVSFEESLKRNMIVSFDLFSPKNLSDEESGELELPEYSAVDLFIGQVYELGLGLQMQIRTEALKARVYSDALKYMLEKSEQFFGLKEMKNWEFQFVCKSLEELYEAEFYGNWLNDRLNGGKIRYVLV
;
A
#
# COMPACT_ATOMS: atom_id res chain seq x y z
N MET A 1 -13.99 18.93 -20.88
CA MET A 1 -15.22 18.11 -20.97
C MET A 1 -15.46 17.51 -19.60
N ALA A 2 -16.59 17.81 -18.96
CA ALA A 2 -16.92 17.30 -17.63
C ALA A 2 -17.02 15.75 -17.69
N GLY A 3 -16.02 15.07 -17.13
CA GLY A 3 -16.02 13.62 -17.05
C GLY A 3 -17.14 13.17 -16.12
N LYS A 4 -18.16 12.51 -16.67
CA LYS A 4 -19.16 11.81 -15.86
C LYS A 4 -18.40 10.75 -15.05
N THR A 5 -18.37 10.90 -13.73
CA THR A 5 -17.93 9.84 -12.82
C THR A 5 -18.83 8.64 -13.02
N ILE A 6 -18.33 7.59 -13.67
CA ILE A 6 -19.04 6.33 -13.78
C ILE A 6 -18.95 5.66 -12.41
N ILE A 7 -20.07 5.58 -11.71
CA ILE A 7 -20.17 4.89 -10.42
C ILE A 7 -20.61 3.47 -10.73
N TYR A 8 -19.69 2.52 -10.59
CA TYR A 8 -19.99 1.09 -10.68
C TYR A 8 -20.58 0.60 -9.35
N ARG A 9 -21.47 -0.39 -9.41
CA ARG A 9 -21.90 -1.09 -8.19
C ARG A 9 -20.75 -1.95 -7.66
N PRO A 10 -20.58 -2.11 -6.34
CA PRO A 10 -19.51 -2.93 -5.76
C PRO A 10 -19.37 -4.30 -6.42
N ASN A 11 -20.48 -5.02 -6.62
CA ASN A 11 -20.50 -6.36 -7.22
C ASN A 11 -19.99 -6.41 -8.67
N GLU A 12 -19.85 -5.26 -9.34
CA GLU A 12 -19.30 -5.20 -10.69
C GLU A 12 -17.78 -5.20 -10.70
N TYR A 13 -17.11 -4.76 -9.64
CA TYR A 13 -15.65 -4.61 -9.61
C TYR A 13 -14.96 -5.25 -8.40
N LEU A 14 -15.73 -5.73 -7.42
CA LEU A 14 -15.26 -6.33 -6.19
C LEU A 14 -15.91 -7.71 -6.01
N LYS A 15 -15.07 -8.68 -5.65
CA LYS A 15 -15.51 -10.02 -5.23
C LYS A 15 -14.69 -10.42 -4.00
N ALA A 16 -15.31 -11.04 -3.01
CA ALA A 16 -14.60 -11.65 -1.88
C ALA A 16 -15.19 -13.03 -1.60
N GLU A 17 -14.33 -14.04 -1.51
CA GLU A 17 -14.71 -15.44 -1.33
C GLU A 17 -13.78 -16.12 -0.36
N VAL A 18 -14.29 -17.14 0.33
CA VAL A 18 -13.44 -18.07 1.07
C VAL A 18 -13.24 -19.33 0.23
N VAL A 19 -11.99 -19.75 0.09
CA VAL A 19 -11.62 -20.88 -0.75
C VAL A 19 -10.76 -21.83 0.06
N LYS A 20 -11.12 -23.11 0.06
CA LYS A 20 -10.25 -24.17 0.54
C LYS A 20 -9.39 -24.63 -0.63
N ILE A 21 -8.09 -24.40 -0.53
CA ILE A 21 -7.15 -24.65 -1.62
C ILE A 21 -6.32 -25.87 -1.25
N LYS A 22 -6.40 -26.95 -2.01
CA LYS A 22 -5.35 -27.99 -2.06
C LYS A 22 -4.41 -27.74 -3.22
N GLN A 23 -4.95 -27.48 -4.40
CA GLN A 23 -4.19 -27.16 -5.60
C GLN A 23 -5.06 -26.43 -6.63
N THR A 24 -4.53 -25.39 -7.28
CA THR A 24 -5.19 -24.69 -8.39
C THR A 24 -4.56 -25.04 -9.74
N ALA A 25 -5.25 -24.70 -10.83
CA ALA A 25 -4.61 -24.68 -12.15
C ALA A 25 -3.62 -23.51 -12.24
N VAL A 26 -2.68 -23.59 -13.19
CA VAL A 26 -1.88 -22.41 -13.57
C VAL A 26 -2.76 -21.49 -14.40
N HIS A 27 -2.91 -20.23 -13.99
CA HIS A 27 -3.76 -19.25 -14.66
C HIS A 27 -3.27 -17.81 -14.42
N PHE A 28 -3.95 -16.83 -15.01
CA PHE A 28 -3.73 -15.40 -14.82
C PHE A 28 -5.04 -14.64 -15.04
N HIS A 29 -5.11 -13.41 -14.53
CA HIS A 29 -6.19 -12.47 -14.82
C HIS A 29 -5.64 -11.24 -15.52
N LEU A 30 -6.31 -10.72 -16.56
CA LEU A 30 -5.81 -9.57 -17.31
C LEU A 30 -5.90 -8.26 -16.53
N SER A 31 -7.03 -8.04 -15.85
CA SER A 31 -7.39 -6.77 -15.18
C SER A 31 -7.60 -6.91 -13.67
N SER A 32 -7.77 -8.14 -13.16
CA SER A 32 -8.07 -8.39 -11.76
C SER A 32 -6.79 -8.41 -10.91
N LEU A 33 -6.76 -7.56 -9.88
CA LEU A 33 -5.84 -7.69 -8.76
C LEU A 33 -6.47 -8.66 -7.75
N GLN A 34 -5.73 -9.69 -7.30
CA GLN A 34 -6.18 -10.53 -6.19
C GLN A 34 -5.32 -10.31 -4.96
N ILE A 35 -5.99 -10.32 -3.81
CA ILE A 35 -5.38 -10.25 -2.49
C ILE A 35 -5.82 -11.52 -1.76
N ILE A 36 -4.86 -12.37 -1.43
CA ILE A 36 -5.12 -13.66 -0.77
C ILE A 36 -4.66 -13.53 0.68
N LEU A 37 -5.56 -13.72 1.63
CA LEU A 37 -5.27 -13.76 3.07
C LEU A 37 -5.40 -15.21 3.56
N VAL A 38 -4.34 -15.76 4.16
CA VAL A 38 -4.36 -17.13 4.68
C VAL A 38 -5.04 -17.15 6.04
N LEU A 39 -6.25 -17.71 6.07
CA LEU A 39 -7.06 -17.82 7.28
C LEU A 39 -6.61 -19.01 8.14
N GLU A 40 -6.26 -20.12 7.50
CA GLU A 40 -5.80 -21.35 8.17
C GLU A 40 -4.76 -22.10 7.32
N GLY A 41 -3.71 -22.62 7.96
CA GLY A 41 -2.69 -23.46 7.35
C GLY A 41 -1.61 -22.68 6.62
N THR A 42 -1.02 -23.33 5.61
CA THR A 42 0.10 -22.80 4.83
C THR A 42 -0.20 -22.86 3.34
N LEU A 43 0.03 -21.77 2.62
CA LEU A 43 -0.14 -21.67 1.18
C LEU A 43 1.20 -21.48 0.47
N TRP A 44 1.47 -22.30 -0.53
CA TRP A 44 2.51 -22.05 -1.51
C TRP A 44 1.94 -21.31 -2.71
N VAL A 45 2.62 -20.23 -3.09
CA VAL A 45 2.18 -19.33 -4.14
C VAL A 45 3.30 -19.12 -5.12
N LYS A 46 3.12 -19.60 -6.35
CA LYS A 46 3.94 -19.19 -7.48
C LYS A 46 3.33 -17.94 -8.09
N THR A 47 4.10 -16.87 -8.23
CA THR A 47 3.73 -15.69 -9.02
C THR A 47 4.93 -15.24 -9.84
N SER A 48 4.75 -15.03 -11.14
CA SER A 48 5.87 -14.72 -12.05
C SER A 48 6.99 -15.78 -11.93
N PHE A 49 8.22 -15.38 -11.59
CA PHE A 49 9.38 -16.25 -11.39
C PHE A 49 9.62 -16.65 -9.92
N GLU A 50 8.80 -16.16 -8.97
CA GLU A 50 8.97 -16.40 -7.54
C GLU A 50 8.02 -17.50 -7.05
N ILE A 51 8.48 -18.23 -6.04
CA ILE A 51 7.67 -19.16 -5.26
C ILE A 51 7.81 -18.73 -3.81
N ASN A 52 6.69 -18.35 -3.20
CA ASN A 52 6.63 -17.86 -1.83
C ASN A 52 5.77 -18.79 -0.99
N LYS A 53 6.18 -18.99 0.26
CA LYS A 53 5.40 -19.68 1.28
C LYS A 53 4.72 -18.62 2.15
N VAL A 54 3.41 -18.71 2.28
CA VAL A 54 2.57 -17.73 2.99
C VAL A 54 1.87 -18.48 4.12
N HIS A 55 2.04 -18.00 5.34
CA HIS A 55 1.52 -18.64 6.54
C HIS A 55 0.19 -18.04 7.00
N GLU A 56 -0.52 -18.76 7.88
CA GLU A 56 -1.70 -18.25 8.59
C GLU A 56 -1.44 -16.87 9.19
N GLY A 57 -2.35 -15.91 8.93
CA GLY A 57 -2.17 -14.53 9.37
C GLY A 57 -1.35 -13.67 8.40
N GLU A 58 -0.96 -14.20 7.25
CA GLU A 58 -0.26 -13.46 6.20
C GLU A 58 -1.09 -13.34 4.93
N LEU A 59 -0.75 -12.33 4.13
CA LEU A 59 -1.41 -12.07 2.85
C LEU A 59 -0.41 -12.12 1.71
N ILE A 60 -0.91 -12.17 0.47
CA ILE A 60 -0.11 -11.98 -0.74
C ILE A 60 -0.92 -11.33 -1.86
N PHE A 61 -0.27 -10.46 -2.63
CA PHE A 61 -0.84 -9.87 -3.84
C PHE A 61 -0.54 -10.72 -5.07
N ILE A 62 -1.56 -10.98 -5.89
CA ILE A 62 -1.45 -11.51 -7.25
C ILE A 62 -1.79 -10.37 -8.22
N ASN A 63 -0.77 -9.86 -8.91
CA ASN A 63 -0.95 -8.71 -9.79
C ASN A 63 -1.64 -9.09 -11.11
N PRO A 64 -2.34 -8.15 -11.75
CA PRO A 64 -2.85 -8.37 -13.10
C PRO A 64 -1.75 -8.78 -14.06
N SER A 65 -2.08 -9.73 -14.93
CA SER A 65 -1.23 -10.36 -15.95
C SER A 65 -0.10 -11.24 -15.42
N ASP A 66 0.06 -11.40 -14.10
CA ASP A 66 0.99 -12.38 -13.54
C ASP A 66 0.41 -13.79 -13.68
N VAL A 67 1.24 -14.71 -14.16
CA VAL A 67 0.91 -16.13 -14.13
C VAL A 67 1.16 -16.67 -12.74
N TYR A 68 0.14 -17.30 -12.16
CA TYR A 68 0.21 -17.83 -10.81
C TYR A 68 -0.42 -19.22 -10.67
N ALA A 69 -0.04 -19.88 -9.59
CA ALA A 69 -0.57 -21.16 -9.14
C ALA A 69 -0.44 -21.25 -7.62
N LEU A 70 -1.41 -21.92 -7.00
CA LEU A 70 -1.54 -22.02 -5.55
C LEU A 70 -1.62 -23.50 -5.17
N TRP A 71 -0.93 -23.90 -4.12
CA TRP A 71 -1.06 -25.25 -3.56
C TRP A 71 -0.75 -25.26 -2.07
N ASN A 72 -1.17 -26.33 -1.40
CA ASN A 72 -0.73 -26.61 -0.04
C ASN A 72 -0.15 -28.03 0.04
N GLU A 73 0.74 -28.25 0.99
CA GLU A 73 1.32 -29.58 1.28
C GLU A 73 0.65 -30.25 2.49
N GLU A 74 -0.20 -29.53 3.24
CA GLU A 74 -0.86 -29.95 4.47
C GLU A 74 -2.26 -30.57 4.22
N GLU A 75 -3.03 -30.91 5.26
CA GLU A 75 -4.38 -31.50 5.08
C GLU A 75 -5.39 -30.49 4.54
N SER A 76 -5.32 -29.22 4.96
CA SER A 76 -6.21 -28.16 4.48
C SER A 76 -5.55 -26.79 4.58
N CYS A 77 -5.82 -25.94 3.59
CA CYS A 77 -5.51 -24.51 3.66
C CYS A 77 -6.76 -23.73 3.28
N LEU A 78 -7.20 -22.84 4.16
CA LEU A 78 -8.37 -21.99 3.97
C LEU A 78 -7.89 -20.56 3.78
N VAL A 79 -8.38 -19.89 2.73
CA VAL A 79 -7.97 -18.53 2.40
C VAL A 79 -9.17 -17.66 2.07
N GLU A 80 -9.07 -16.38 2.37
CA GLU A 80 -9.93 -15.36 1.78
C GLU A 80 -9.25 -14.85 0.50
N VAL A 81 -10.03 -14.71 -0.58
CA VAL A 81 -9.59 -14.15 -1.85
C VAL A 81 -10.44 -12.92 -2.17
N VAL A 82 -9.85 -11.73 -2.09
CA VAL A 82 -10.47 -10.48 -2.53
C VAL A 82 -9.96 -10.13 -3.94
N SER A 83 -10.87 -10.03 -4.90
CA SER A 83 -10.59 -9.69 -6.30
C SER A 83 -11.13 -8.31 -6.65
N LEU A 84 -10.30 -7.48 -7.29
CA LEU A 84 -10.62 -6.12 -7.72
C LEU A 84 -10.39 -5.96 -9.23
N GLU A 85 -11.44 -5.63 -9.98
CA GLU A 85 -11.35 -5.29 -11.41
C GLU A 85 -10.81 -3.88 -11.59
N LEU A 86 -9.48 -3.77 -11.77
CA LEU A 86 -8.81 -2.48 -11.82
C LEU A 86 -9.29 -1.59 -12.97
N ASP A 87 -9.70 -2.20 -14.10
CA ASP A 87 -10.21 -1.47 -15.26
C ASP A 87 -11.44 -0.61 -14.95
N LYS A 88 -12.31 -1.10 -14.06
CA LYS A 88 -13.50 -0.37 -13.59
C LYS A 88 -13.15 0.72 -12.58
N LEU A 89 -12.00 0.60 -11.92
CA LEU A 89 -11.50 1.54 -10.91
C LEU A 89 -10.58 2.63 -11.49
N LYS A 90 -10.14 2.51 -12.74
CA LYS A 90 -9.23 3.47 -13.41
C LYS A 90 -9.73 4.91 -13.40
N HIS A 91 -11.05 5.14 -13.45
CA HIS A 91 -11.63 6.49 -13.41
C HIS A 91 -11.45 7.17 -12.06
N SER A 92 -11.56 6.39 -10.97
CA SER A 92 -11.38 6.89 -9.60
C SER A 92 -9.91 6.93 -9.19
N PHE A 93 -9.07 6.10 -9.81
CA PHE A 93 -7.64 6.02 -9.52
C PHE A 93 -6.82 5.90 -10.81
N GLY A 94 -6.51 7.03 -11.44
CA GLY A 94 -5.69 7.06 -12.66
C GLY A 94 -4.29 6.44 -12.50
N ALA A 95 -3.80 6.34 -11.26
CA ALA A 95 -2.53 5.74 -10.89
C ALA A 95 -2.54 4.20 -10.93
N LEU A 96 -3.69 3.52 -10.75
CA LEU A 96 -3.74 2.05 -10.70
C LEU A 96 -3.22 1.38 -11.98
N ALA A 97 -3.35 2.04 -13.12
CA ALA A 97 -2.83 1.54 -14.37
C ALA A 97 -1.30 1.59 -14.40
N GLY A 98 -0.68 0.44 -14.17
CA GLY A 98 0.77 0.23 -14.20
C GLY A 98 1.39 0.00 -12.82
N ILE A 99 0.64 0.18 -11.73
CA ILE A 99 1.11 -0.14 -10.37
C ILE A 99 1.17 -1.66 -10.18
N ARG A 100 2.22 -2.12 -9.52
CA ARG A 100 2.33 -3.49 -9.01
C ARG A 100 2.36 -3.42 -7.49
N PHE A 101 1.60 -4.31 -6.85
CA PHE A 101 1.56 -4.44 -5.41
C PHE A 101 2.42 -5.61 -4.96
N ARG A 102 3.08 -5.46 -3.81
CA ARG A 102 3.94 -6.46 -3.20
C ARG A 102 3.92 -6.27 -1.68
N ASN A 103 4.04 -7.37 -0.96
CA ASN A 103 4.13 -7.39 0.50
C ASN A 103 5.25 -8.32 1.01
N ILE A 104 6.02 -8.92 0.09
CA ILE A 104 7.17 -9.78 0.37
C ILE A 104 8.39 -9.12 -0.31
N PRO A 105 9.52 -8.90 0.38
CA PRO A 105 10.71 -8.32 -0.24
C PRO A 105 11.20 -9.13 -1.45
N MET A 106 11.81 -8.47 -2.44
CA MET A 106 12.43 -9.20 -3.55
C MET A 106 13.52 -10.13 -3.02
N LYS A 107 13.63 -11.33 -3.61
CA LYS A 107 14.65 -12.31 -3.21
C LYS A 107 16.04 -11.65 -3.20
N GLY A 108 16.73 -11.73 -2.07
CA GLY A 108 18.06 -11.12 -1.87
C GLY A 108 18.04 -9.68 -1.37
N LYS A 109 16.87 -9.06 -1.16
CA LYS A 109 16.71 -7.77 -0.48
C LYS A 109 16.24 -8.03 0.96
N ALA A 110 16.99 -7.51 1.93
CA ALA A 110 16.57 -7.54 3.33
C ALA A 110 15.63 -6.36 3.60
N PHE A 111 14.50 -6.62 4.24
CA PHE A 111 13.58 -5.59 4.71
C PHE A 111 13.49 -5.69 6.23
N LYS A 112 13.76 -4.60 6.95
CA LYS A 112 13.61 -4.55 8.40
C LYS A 112 12.23 -4.02 8.71
N GLU A 113 11.32 -4.93 9.09
CA GLU A 113 9.99 -4.55 9.56
C GLU A 113 10.10 -3.63 10.79
N ARG A 114 9.35 -2.53 10.76
CA ARG A 114 9.19 -1.59 11.88
C ARG A 114 7.87 -1.91 12.59
N LYS A 115 7.72 -1.49 13.85
CA LYS A 115 6.46 -1.64 14.62
C LYS A 115 5.24 -1.10 13.84
N LEU A 116 5.40 0.04 13.15
CA LEU A 116 4.35 0.62 12.32
C LEU A 116 3.91 -0.29 11.15
N ASP A 117 4.80 -1.13 10.61
CA ASP A 117 4.48 -2.05 9.50
C ASP A 117 3.51 -3.16 9.96
N GLU A 118 3.61 -3.58 11.22
CA GLU A 118 2.67 -4.54 11.82
C GLU A 118 1.26 -3.93 11.96
N VAL A 119 1.17 -2.68 12.42
CA VAL A 119 -0.12 -1.96 12.53
C VAL A 119 -0.78 -1.83 11.14
N ARG A 120 -0.01 -1.39 10.13
CA ARG A 120 -0.48 -1.25 8.75
C ARG A 120 -0.98 -2.57 8.17
N LYS A 121 -0.22 -3.66 8.39
CA LYS A 121 -0.60 -5.02 7.99
C LYS A 121 -1.93 -5.42 8.62
N LYS A 122 -2.10 -5.22 9.92
CA LYS A 122 -3.34 -5.57 10.64
C LYS A 122 -4.53 -4.71 10.23
N THR A 123 -4.33 -3.41 9.97
CA THR A 123 -5.38 -2.54 9.42
C THR A 123 -5.83 -3.03 8.04
N PHE A 124 -4.89 -3.38 7.18
CA PHE A 124 -5.22 -3.89 5.84
C PHE A 124 -5.95 -5.24 5.92
N GLN A 125 -5.54 -6.13 6.81
CA GLN A 125 -6.24 -7.39 7.08
C GLN A 125 -7.68 -7.19 7.57
N ARG A 126 -7.91 -6.19 8.44
CA ARG A 126 -9.28 -5.83 8.85
C ARG A 126 -10.13 -5.39 7.66
N TYR A 127 -9.59 -4.57 6.75
CA TYR A 127 -10.34 -4.16 5.58
C TYR A 127 -10.74 -5.32 4.67
N LEU A 128 -9.86 -6.33 4.50
CA LEU A 128 -10.19 -7.54 3.76
C LEU A 128 -11.38 -8.26 4.42
N ILE A 129 -11.23 -8.60 5.70
CA ILE A 129 -12.26 -9.30 6.47
C ILE A 129 -13.58 -8.51 6.46
N GLU A 130 -13.55 -7.18 6.68
CA GLU A 130 -14.74 -6.34 6.63
C GLU A 130 -15.42 -6.32 5.26
N VAL A 131 -14.65 -6.33 4.16
CA VAL A 131 -15.19 -6.47 2.80
C VAL A 131 -15.93 -7.79 2.66
N LEU A 132 -15.32 -8.89 3.09
CA LEU A 132 -15.93 -10.22 3.06
C LEU A 132 -17.23 -10.25 3.90
N LEU A 133 -17.21 -9.71 5.12
CA LEU A 133 -18.36 -9.67 6.01
C LEU A 133 -19.51 -8.84 5.43
N GLN A 134 -19.22 -7.67 4.86
CA GLN A 134 -20.25 -6.80 4.27
C GLN A 134 -20.89 -7.44 3.05
N LEU A 135 -20.09 -8.03 2.14
CA LEU A 135 -20.60 -8.70 0.94
C LEU A 135 -21.52 -9.87 1.26
N ASN A 136 -21.32 -10.53 2.40
CA ASN A 136 -22.10 -11.68 2.85
C ASN A 136 -23.10 -11.36 3.97
N SER A 137 -23.37 -10.07 4.24
CA SER A 137 -24.33 -9.68 5.28
C SER A 137 -25.77 -10.00 4.84
N GLU A 138 -26.60 -10.50 5.76
CA GLU A 138 -28.04 -10.74 5.50
C GLU A 138 -28.84 -9.43 5.33
N SER A 139 -28.30 -8.30 5.83
CA SER A 139 -28.87 -6.97 5.65
C SER A 139 -28.68 -6.44 4.23
N MET A 140 -29.50 -5.46 3.82
CA MET A 140 -29.25 -4.73 2.57
C MET A 140 -27.81 -4.22 2.52
N LEU A 141 -27.10 -4.56 1.44
CA LEU A 141 -25.75 -4.10 1.18
C LEU A 141 -25.71 -2.57 1.22
N ASN A 142 -24.98 -2.01 2.19
CA ASN A 142 -24.69 -0.59 2.21
C ASN A 142 -23.61 -0.28 1.16
N GLU A 143 -24.01 -0.16 -0.10
CA GLU A 143 -23.10 0.07 -1.23
C GLU A 143 -22.18 1.27 -0.99
N ASN A 144 -22.68 2.33 -0.35
CA ASN A 144 -21.87 3.51 -0.01
C ASN A 144 -20.82 3.21 1.06
N GLY A 145 -21.15 2.43 2.09
CA GLY A 145 -20.22 1.99 3.12
C GLY A 145 -19.13 1.08 2.55
N LEU A 146 -19.53 0.12 1.71
CA LEU A 146 -18.61 -0.80 1.05
C LEU A 146 -17.69 -0.09 0.07
N ASN A 147 -18.22 0.83 -0.73
CA ASN A 147 -17.41 1.67 -1.62
C ASN A 147 -16.36 2.44 -0.81
N LYS A 148 -16.76 3.11 0.27
CA LYS A 148 -15.81 3.81 1.14
C LYS A 148 -14.72 2.88 1.64
N LEU A 149 -15.08 1.71 2.17
CA LEU A 149 -14.14 0.69 2.66
C LEU A 149 -13.12 0.26 1.59
N VAL A 150 -13.58 -0.02 0.37
CA VAL A 150 -12.69 -0.39 -0.74
C VAL A 150 -11.76 0.77 -1.12
N MET A 151 -12.24 2.02 -1.10
CA MET A 151 -11.39 3.19 -1.33
C MET A 151 -10.30 3.29 -0.26
N ARG A 152 -10.59 3.01 1.01
CA ARG A 152 -9.59 2.95 2.10
C ARG A 152 -8.56 1.86 1.83
N MET A 153 -9.03 0.67 1.50
CA MET A 153 -8.19 -0.49 1.20
C MET A 153 -7.24 -0.19 0.04
N ILE A 154 -7.73 0.33 -1.08
CA ILE A 154 -6.90 0.69 -2.23
C ILE A 154 -5.90 1.80 -1.85
N SER A 155 -6.36 2.82 -1.13
CA SER A 155 -5.49 3.92 -0.69
C SER A 155 -4.36 3.44 0.23
N LEU A 156 -4.65 2.50 1.12
CA LEU A 156 -3.67 1.87 2.00
C LEU A 156 -2.70 0.98 1.19
N ALA A 157 -3.22 0.21 0.23
CA ALA A 157 -2.37 -0.59 -0.66
C ALA A 157 -1.40 0.26 -1.48
N LEU A 158 -1.86 1.42 -1.95
CA LEU A 158 -1.02 2.36 -2.71
C LEU A 158 0.10 2.97 -1.85
N SER A 159 -0.14 3.24 -0.56
CA SER A 159 0.92 3.78 0.31
C SER A 159 1.87 2.74 0.85
N GLU A 160 1.39 1.52 1.11
CA GLU A 160 2.17 0.55 1.90
C GLU A 160 2.66 -0.64 1.07
N TYR A 161 1.94 -0.99 0.00
CA TYR A 161 2.22 -2.19 -0.79
C TYR A 161 2.66 -1.86 -2.22
N ASN A 162 2.94 -0.60 -2.56
CA ASN A 162 3.52 -0.27 -3.87
C ASN A 162 4.89 -0.94 -4.00
N SER A 163 5.10 -1.71 -5.07
CA SER A 163 6.32 -2.50 -5.28
C SER A 163 7.60 -1.66 -5.21
N LEU A 164 7.54 -0.37 -5.53
CA LEU A 164 8.67 0.56 -5.41
C LEU A 164 9.28 0.58 -4.00
N TYR A 165 8.46 0.47 -2.95
CA TYR A 165 8.94 0.49 -1.57
C TYR A 165 9.65 -0.81 -1.16
N PHE A 166 9.48 -1.88 -1.92
CA PHE A 166 10.12 -3.18 -1.68
C PHE A 166 11.42 -3.34 -2.46
N VAL A 167 11.78 -2.37 -3.29
CA VAL A 167 13.08 -2.29 -3.95
C VAL A 167 14.11 -1.62 -3.02
N TRP A 168 13.70 -0.63 -2.20
CA TRP A 168 14.58 0.08 -1.26
C TRP A 168 13.96 0.20 0.16
N PRO A 169 14.65 -0.30 1.22
CA PRO A 169 14.20 -0.16 2.62
C PRO A 169 14.20 1.27 3.18
N ASP A 170 14.99 2.18 2.60
CA ASP A 170 15.23 3.54 3.15
C ASP A 170 14.58 4.68 2.35
N VAL A 171 13.89 4.40 1.23
CA VAL A 171 13.30 5.45 0.38
C VAL A 171 11.82 5.59 0.64
N ARG A 172 11.50 6.34 1.70
CA ARG A 172 10.12 6.82 1.92
C ARG A 172 9.86 8.23 1.39
N TYR A 173 10.69 8.74 0.48
CA TYR A 173 10.39 10.01 -0.18
C TYR A 173 10.81 10.04 -1.65
N ILE A 174 10.08 9.30 -2.49
CA ILE A 174 10.04 9.57 -3.92
C ILE A 174 8.95 10.62 -4.13
N SER A 175 9.32 11.81 -4.61
CA SER A 175 8.34 12.88 -4.89
C SER A 175 7.19 12.34 -5.75
N SER A 176 5.95 12.76 -5.50
CA SER A 176 4.76 12.37 -6.30
C SER A 176 5.00 12.47 -7.81
N LYS A 177 5.66 13.54 -8.29
CA LYS A 177 6.04 13.72 -9.70
C LYS A 177 6.94 12.61 -10.26
N LYS A 178 7.88 12.10 -9.47
CA LYS A 178 8.75 10.97 -9.87
C LYS A 178 7.95 9.66 -9.91
N VAL A 179 7.06 9.43 -8.94
CA VAL A 179 6.16 8.27 -8.89
C VAL A 179 5.21 8.26 -10.09
N GLU A 180 4.57 9.38 -10.39
CA GLU A 180 3.70 9.53 -11.57
C GLU A 180 4.46 9.29 -12.88
N ARG A 181 5.66 9.87 -13.02
CA ARG A 181 6.53 9.62 -14.17
C ARG A 181 6.86 8.15 -14.31
N PHE A 182 7.22 7.49 -13.21
CA PHE A 182 7.49 6.06 -13.22
C PHE A 182 6.30 5.25 -13.71
N HIS A 183 5.09 5.54 -13.21
CA HIS A 183 3.88 4.81 -13.65
C HIS A 183 3.56 5.04 -15.14
N ARG A 184 3.77 6.26 -15.67
CA ARG A 184 3.63 6.52 -17.11
C ARG A 184 4.63 5.73 -17.94
N VAL A 185 5.88 5.66 -17.51
CA VAL A 185 6.93 4.90 -18.19
C VAL A 185 6.65 3.40 -18.14
N VAL A 186 6.28 2.86 -16.98
CA VAL A 186 5.89 1.44 -16.84
C VAL A 186 4.72 1.10 -17.75
N ARG A 187 3.70 1.97 -17.80
CA ARG A 187 2.55 1.80 -18.69
C ARG A 187 2.98 1.77 -20.16
N TYR A 188 3.79 2.73 -20.58
CA TYR A 188 4.33 2.78 -21.93
C TYR A 188 5.09 1.51 -22.30
N VAL A 189 5.95 1.01 -21.41
CA VAL A 189 6.70 -0.23 -21.64
C VAL A 189 5.74 -1.41 -21.87
N LYS A 190 4.74 -1.58 -21.00
CA LYS A 190 3.76 -2.68 -21.11
C LYS A 190 2.91 -2.61 -22.38
N GLU A 191 2.57 -1.41 -22.83
CA GLU A 191 1.77 -1.20 -24.05
C GLU A 191 2.59 -1.36 -25.35
N ASN A 192 3.93 -1.32 -25.27
CA ASN A 192 4.81 -1.30 -26.45
C ASN A 192 5.89 -2.40 -26.42
N LEU A 193 5.66 -3.52 -25.73
CA LEU A 193 6.67 -4.59 -25.54
C LEU A 193 7.27 -5.13 -26.86
N ASN A 194 6.48 -5.15 -27.93
CA ASN A 194 6.89 -5.63 -29.26
C ASN A 194 7.71 -4.60 -30.07
N GLN A 195 7.89 -3.37 -29.57
CA GLN A 195 8.65 -2.31 -30.23
C GLN A 195 10.05 -2.19 -29.63
N ASN A 196 10.94 -1.48 -30.35
CA ASN A 196 12.24 -1.11 -29.78
C ASN A 196 12.04 0.04 -28.77
N ILE A 197 12.23 -0.24 -27.48
CA ILE A 197 12.08 0.74 -26.41
C ILE A 197 13.48 1.17 -25.93
N GLY A 198 13.90 2.37 -26.35
CA GLY A 198 15.18 2.95 -25.97
C GLY A 198 15.07 4.01 -24.86
N LEU A 199 16.19 4.25 -24.18
CA LEU A 199 16.31 5.35 -23.19
C LEU A 199 16.01 6.73 -23.79
N ASN A 200 16.37 6.93 -25.06
CA ASN A 200 16.15 8.21 -25.74
C ASN A 200 14.65 8.47 -25.96
N ASP A 201 13.89 7.44 -26.33
CA ASP A 201 12.46 7.53 -26.60
C ASP A 201 11.71 7.91 -25.31
N ILE A 202 12.06 7.28 -24.19
CA ILE A 202 11.46 7.59 -22.89
C ILE A 202 11.84 8.98 -22.40
N ALA A 203 13.11 9.38 -22.56
CA ALA A 203 13.56 10.71 -22.16
C ALA A 203 12.82 11.82 -22.92
N GLN A 204 12.59 11.62 -24.23
CA GLN A 204 11.79 12.53 -25.06
C GLN A 204 10.32 12.54 -24.66
N MET A 205 9.71 11.36 -24.48
CA MET A 205 8.31 11.22 -24.04
C MET A 205 8.05 11.95 -22.72
N GLU A 206 8.99 11.88 -21.79
CA GLU A 206 8.88 12.46 -20.45
C GLU A 206 9.47 13.88 -20.33
N TRP A 207 9.91 14.47 -21.46
CA TRP A 207 10.46 15.82 -21.55
C TRP A 207 11.63 16.07 -20.57
N VAL A 208 12.52 15.07 -20.44
CA VAL A 208 13.69 15.11 -19.55
C VAL A 208 14.98 14.74 -20.28
N GLY A 209 16.11 15.15 -19.73
CA GLY A 209 17.42 14.70 -20.21
C GLY A 209 17.65 13.21 -19.93
N LYS A 210 18.33 12.52 -20.85
CA LYS A 210 18.69 11.09 -20.71
C LYS A 210 19.41 10.79 -19.40
N THR A 211 20.40 11.59 -19.04
CA THR A 211 21.18 11.44 -17.80
C THR A 211 20.28 11.50 -16.57
N TYR A 212 19.36 12.47 -16.53
CA TYR A 212 18.39 12.61 -15.46
C TYR A 212 17.48 11.37 -15.38
N PHE A 213 16.95 10.90 -16.52
CA PHE A 213 16.09 9.73 -16.54
C PHE A 213 16.81 8.47 -16.05
N THR A 214 18.03 8.21 -16.55
CA THR A 214 18.81 7.04 -16.14
C THR A 214 19.11 7.05 -14.64
N GLN A 215 19.50 8.21 -14.10
CA GLN A 215 19.74 8.37 -12.68
C GLN A 215 18.45 8.13 -11.86
N MET A 216 17.36 8.81 -12.23
CA MET A 216 16.06 8.64 -11.58
C MET A 216 15.59 7.18 -11.63
N TRP A 217 15.71 6.50 -12.77
CA TRP A 217 15.29 5.12 -12.93
C TRP A 217 16.09 4.17 -12.04
N LYS A 218 17.42 4.34 -12.02
CA LYS A 218 18.30 3.54 -11.17
C LYS A 218 18.03 3.77 -9.69
N GLU A 219 17.79 5.02 -9.29
CA GLU A 219 17.34 5.37 -7.93
C GLU A 219 16.04 4.65 -7.54
N MET A 220 15.08 4.52 -8.47
CA MET A 220 13.76 3.97 -8.17
C MET A 220 13.69 2.44 -8.24
N MET A 221 14.39 1.82 -9.19
CA MET A 221 14.25 0.39 -9.51
C MET A 221 15.45 -0.46 -9.15
N ASP A 222 16.60 0.16 -8.83
CA ASP A 222 17.89 -0.53 -8.65
C ASP A 222 18.22 -1.52 -9.79
N LEU A 223 17.64 -1.26 -10.97
CA LEU A 223 17.70 -2.11 -12.15
C LEU A 223 17.86 -1.19 -13.37
N PRO A 224 18.80 -1.47 -14.29
CA PRO A 224 18.90 -0.73 -15.54
C PRO A 224 17.58 -0.77 -16.33
N PHE A 225 17.19 0.34 -16.94
CA PHE A 225 15.93 0.43 -17.69
C PHE A 225 15.79 -0.63 -18.80
N GLY A 226 16.88 -0.92 -19.54
CA GLY A 226 16.85 -1.97 -20.57
C GLY A 226 16.62 -3.37 -19.98
N GLU A 227 17.13 -3.65 -18.78
CA GLU A 227 16.85 -4.90 -18.08
C GLU A 227 15.41 -4.96 -17.59
N TYR A 228 14.83 -3.82 -17.18
CA TYR A 228 13.40 -3.73 -16.86
C TYR A 228 12.50 -4.01 -18.07
N VAL A 229 12.84 -3.49 -19.26
CA VAL A 229 12.08 -3.80 -20.48
C VAL A 229 12.13 -5.30 -20.76
N ASN A 230 13.31 -5.91 -20.70
CA ASN A 230 13.43 -7.35 -20.88
C ASN A 230 12.68 -8.15 -19.81
N TYR A 231 12.67 -7.67 -18.57
CA TYR A 231 11.91 -8.26 -17.48
C TYR A 231 10.41 -8.34 -17.82
N GLU A 232 9.78 -7.22 -18.21
CA GLU A 232 8.36 -7.19 -18.58
C GLU A 232 8.07 -8.06 -19.82
N ARG A 233 9.00 -8.10 -20.80
CA ARG A 233 8.90 -9.01 -21.95
C ARG A 233 8.92 -10.48 -21.55
N ILE A 234 9.78 -10.86 -20.60
CA ILE A 234 9.82 -12.24 -20.10
C ILE A 234 8.53 -12.59 -19.37
N LEU A 235 7.98 -11.69 -18.54
CA LEU A 235 6.69 -11.90 -17.89
C LEU A 235 5.56 -12.11 -18.91
N TYR A 236 5.56 -11.33 -20.01
CA TYR A 236 4.60 -11.54 -21.10
C TYR A 236 4.82 -12.89 -21.79
N SER A 237 6.07 -13.25 -22.06
CA SER A 237 6.41 -14.49 -22.74
C SER A 237 5.95 -15.73 -21.99
N GLU A 238 5.91 -15.70 -20.65
CA GLU A 238 5.40 -16.81 -19.85
C GLU A 238 3.93 -17.11 -20.17
N ARG A 239 3.11 -16.08 -20.39
CA ARG A 239 1.70 -16.26 -20.78
C ARG A 239 1.59 -16.93 -22.15
N LEU A 240 2.35 -16.44 -23.13
CA LEU A 240 2.35 -17.05 -24.46
C LEU A 240 2.85 -18.50 -24.41
N LEU A 241 3.89 -18.75 -23.62
CA LEU A 241 4.50 -20.06 -23.45
C LEU A 241 3.53 -21.11 -22.90
N LEU A 242 2.78 -20.75 -21.85
CA LEU A 242 1.92 -21.68 -21.11
C LEU A 242 0.49 -21.78 -21.66
N PHE A 243 -0.03 -20.71 -22.28
CA PHE A 243 -1.44 -20.63 -22.68
C PHE A 243 -1.65 -20.55 -24.19
N THR A 244 -0.62 -20.77 -25.00
CA THR A 244 -0.72 -20.83 -26.46
C THR A 244 0.17 -21.94 -27.04
N ASP A 245 -0.07 -22.26 -28.32
CA ASP A 245 0.71 -23.21 -29.11
C ASP A 245 1.78 -22.54 -29.99
N LYS A 246 2.10 -21.26 -29.72
CA LYS A 246 3.11 -20.50 -30.46
C LYS A 246 4.49 -21.16 -30.35
N THR A 247 5.27 -21.08 -31.43
CA THR A 247 6.65 -21.57 -31.42
C THR A 247 7.54 -20.61 -30.60
N MET A 248 8.71 -21.08 -30.18
CA MET A 248 9.67 -20.21 -29.45
C MET A 248 10.14 -19.02 -30.30
N ILE A 249 10.14 -19.17 -31.64
CA ILE A 249 10.44 -18.10 -32.58
C ILE A 249 9.33 -17.04 -32.51
N ASP A 250 8.07 -17.46 -32.68
CA ASP A 250 6.92 -16.55 -32.63
C ASP A 250 6.82 -15.83 -31.29
N ILE A 251 7.04 -16.54 -30.17
CA ILE A 251 7.03 -15.95 -28.82
C ILE A 251 8.13 -14.90 -28.69
N SER A 252 9.34 -15.20 -29.15
CA SER A 252 10.47 -14.28 -29.11
C SER A 252 10.17 -13.00 -29.89
N GLU A 253 9.65 -13.14 -31.12
CA GLU A 253 9.32 -12.02 -31.99
C GLU A 253 8.17 -11.17 -31.42
N GLU A 254 7.09 -11.81 -30.95
CA GLU A 254 5.93 -11.11 -30.38
C GLU A 254 6.27 -10.36 -29.09
N CYS A 255 7.18 -10.91 -28.28
CA CYS A 255 7.70 -10.25 -27.09
C CYS A 255 8.73 -9.15 -27.41
N GLY A 256 9.10 -8.93 -28.68
CA GLY A 256 10.02 -7.87 -29.09
C GLY A 256 11.50 -8.17 -28.85
N PHE A 257 11.89 -9.44 -28.73
CA PHE A 257 13.30 -9.83 -28.69
C PHE A 257 13.88 -9.87 -30.11
N SER A 258 15.14 -9.44 -30.25
CA SER A 258 15.86 -9.42 -31.54
C SER A 258 16.03 -10.80 -32.16
N ASP A 259 16.14 -11.83 -31.30
CA ASP A 259 16.34 -13.21 -31.70
C ASP A 259 16.05 -14.16 -30.53
N VAL A 260 15.79 -15.41 -30.88
CA VAL A 260 15.45 -16.47 -29.92
C VAL A 260 16.58 -16.74 -28.93
N LYS A 261 17.85 -16.61 -29.34
CA LYS A 261 18.98 -16.86 -28.44
C LYS A 261 19.03 -15.82 -27.32
N TYR A 262 18.75 -14.56 -27.64
CA TYR A 262 18.63 -13.48 -26.66
C TYR A 262 17.41 -13.66 -25.76
N TYR A 263 16.27 -14.09 -26.31
CA TYR A 263 15.10 -14.49 -25.51
C TYR A 263 15.45 -15.58 -24.49
N TYR A 264 16.05 -16.70 -24.92
CA TYR A 264 16.44 -17.81 -24.02
C TYR A 264 17.41 -17.35 -22.93
N LYS A 265 18.37 -16.47 -23.26
CA LYS A 265 19.31 -15.91 -22.28
C LYS A 265 18.57 -15.12 -21.20
N ASN A 266 17.65 -14.24 -21.58
CA ASN A 266 16.88 -13.42 -20.64
C ASN A 266 15.89 -14.26 -19.83
N PHE A 267 15.22 -15.23 -20.45
CA PHE A 267 14.30 -16.12 -19.73
C PHE A 267 15.05 -16.91 -18.65
N LYS A 268 16.19 -17.51 -19.00
CA LYS A 268 17.03 -18.23 -18.04
C LYS A 268 17.60 -17.33 -16.96
N HIS A 269 17.92 -16.07 -17.28
CA HIS A 269 18.40 -15.11 -16.30
C HIS A 269 17.36 -14.85 -15.20
N TRP A 270 16.10 -14.61 -15.56
CA TRP A 270 15.03 -14.30 -14.61
C TRP A 270 14.42 -15.55 -13.93
N TYR A 271 14.17 -16.62 -14.69
CA TYR A 271 13.48 -17.82 -14.21
C TYR A 271 14.43 -18.95 -13.79
N GLY A 272 15.74 -18.80 -14.00
CA GLY A 272 16.76 -19.81 -13.69
C GLY A 272 16.76 -21.04 -14.61
N LYS A 273 15.74 -21.22 -15.46
CA LYS A 273 15.53 -22.38 -16.34
C LYS A 273 15.26 -21.96 -17.78
N LYS A 274 15.37 -22.88 -18.74
CA LYS A 274 15.00 -22.59 -20.14
C LYS A 274 13.46 -22.56 -20.28
N PRO A 275 12.91 -21.82 -21.26
CA PRO A 275 11.47 -21.77 -21.51
C PRO A 275 10.82 -23.15 -21.66
N VAL A 276 11.46 -24.07 -22.38
CA VAL A 276 10.92 -25.43 -22.61
C VAL A 276 10.87 -26.25 -21.32
N GLU A 277 11.88 -26.12 -20.46
CA GLU A 277 11.94 -26.79 -19.16
C GLU A 277 10.83 -26.26 -18.25
N TRP A 278 10.66 -24.92 -18.23
CA TRP A 278 9.59 -24.24 -17.50
C TRP A 278 8.20 -24.65 -17.96
N LYS A 279 7.96 -24.68 -19.29
CA LYS A 279 6.68 -25.12 -19.87
C LYS A 279 6.34 -26.54 -19.43
N LYS A 280 7.30 -27.46 -19.52
CA LYS A 280 7.09 -28.85 -19.12
C LYS A 280 6.69 -28.97 -17.65
N GLU A 281 7.43 -28.33 -16.74
CA GLU A 281 7.19 -28.37 -15.30
C GLU A 281 5.79 -27.89 -14.91
N TRP A 282 5.36 -26.75 -15.48
CA TRP A 282 4.06 -26.17 -15.13
C TRP A 282 2.88 -26.84 -15.85
N LEU A 283 3.11 -27.46 -17.01
CA LEU A 283 2.13 -28.38 -17.61
C LEU A 283 1.95 -29.64 -16.76
N GLU A 284 3.04 -30.24 -16.26
CA GLU A 284 2.96 -31.38 -15.33
C GLU A 284 2.23 -31.01 -14.04
N PHE A 285 2.42 -29.79 -13.53
CA PHE A 285 1.65 -29.27 -12.41
C PHE A 285 0.15 -29.16 -12.74
N GLN A 286 -0.21 -28.59 -13.90
CA GLN A 286 -1.62 -28.50 -14.35
C GLN A 286 -2.28 -29.88 -14.50
N LEU A 287 -1.54 -30.90 -14.94
CA LEU A 287 -2.05 -32.26 -15.13
C LEU A 287 -2.44 -32.97 -13.82
N LYS A 288 -1.95 -32.51 -12.67
CA LYS A 288 -2.37 -33.03 -11.36
C LYS A 288 -3.81 -32.64 -10.99
N GLY A 289 -4.44 -31.76 -11.78
CA GLY A 289 -5.83 -31.35 -11.61
C GLY A 289 -6.02 -30.17 -10.65
N VAL A 290 -7.28 -29.77 -10.50
CA VAL A 290 -7.72 -28.69 -9.61
C VAL A 290 -8.44 -29.31 -8.43
N LEU A 291 -7.96 -29.02 -7.24
CA LEU A 291 -8.55 -29.41 -5.97
C LEU A 291 -8.71 -28.15 -5.14
N MET A 292 -9.73 -27.37 -5.47
CA MET A 292 -10.15 -26.22 -4.70
C MET A 292 -11.68 -26.18 -4.64
N GLU A 293 -12.21 -25.72 -3.52
CA GLU A 293 -13.64 -25.50 -3.34
C GLU A 293 -13.88 -24.12 -2.75
N THR A 294 -14.80 -23.37 -3.35
CA THR A 294 -15.32 -22.16 -2.72
C THR A 294 -16.25 -22.60 -1.60
N VAL A 295 -15.97 -22.12 -0.39
CA VAL A 295 -16.71 -22.47 0.81
C VAL A 295 -17.81 -21.45 1.02
N GLU A 296 -19.04 -21.93 1.25
CA GLU A 296 -20.16 -21.05 1.58
C GLU A 296 -19.83 -20.23 2.83
N PHE A 297 -20.18 -18.94 2.82
CA PHE A 297 -19.75 -18.04 3.90
C PHE A 297 -20.25 -18.49 5.28
N ALA A 298 -21.44 -19.11 5.36
CA ALA A 298 -21.97 -19.67 6.59
C ALA A 298 -21.06 -20.76 7.19
N GLU A 299 -20.44 -21.59 6.36
CA GLU A 299 -19.51 -22.65 6.77
C GLU A 299 -18.13 -22.10 7.12
N ALA A 300 -17.69 -21.04 6.40
CA ALA A 300 -16.40 -20.39 6.65
C ALA A 300 -16.41 -19.45 7.87
N LYS A 301 -17.57 -18.96 8.30
CA LYS A 301 -17.74 -17.96 9.38
C LYS A 301 -17.00 -18.30 10.68
N PRO A 302 -16.97 -19.55 11.18
CA PRO A 302 -16.20 -19.90 12.38
C PRO A 302 -14.69 -19.65 12.22
N SER A 303 -14.12 -20.01 11.06
CA SER A 303 -12.70 -19.78 10.75
C SER A 303 -12.38 -18.30 10.60
N VAL A 304 -13.27 -17.51 9.96
CA VAL A 304 -13.14 -16.05 9.87
C VAL A 304 -13.18 -15.39 11.25
N ASN A 305 -14.11 -15.79 12.12
CA ASN A 305 -14.19 -15.27 13.49
C ASN A 305 -12.96 -15.64 14.31
N LYS A 306 -12.51 -16.90 14.23
CA LYS A 306 -11.29 -17.37 14.89
C LYS A 306 -10.06 -16.59 14.42
N PHE A 307 -9.95 -16.32 13.12
CA PHE A 307 -8.90 -15.46 12.57
C PHE A 307 -8.97 -14.06 13.17
N TYR A 308 -10.15 -13.46 13.19
CA TYR A 308 -10.36 -12.12 13.76
C TYR A 308 -9.98 -12.07 15.24
N GLU A 309 -10.39 -13.06 16.03
CA GLU A 309 -10.04 -13.21 17.45
C GLU A 309 -8.56 -13.47 17.71
N LYS A 310 -7.88 -14.17 16.80
CA LYS A 310 -6.47 -14.50 16.96
C LYS A 310 -5.56 -13.35 16.55
N TYR A 311 -5.86 -12.67 15.45
CA TYR A 311 -4.96 -11.71 14.82
C TYR A 311 -5.39 -10.25 14.96
N LEU A 312 -6.68 -9.96 15.16
CA LEU A 312 -7.22 -8.61 15.03
C LEU A 312 -7.79 -8.02 16.34
N THR A 313 -8.33 -8.81 17.28
CA THR A 313 -8.96 -8.33 18.54
C THR A 313 -8.00 -7.61 19.48
N ASN A 314 -6.77 -8.11 19.66
CA ASN A 314 -5.78 -7.55 20.57
C ASN A 314 -4.95 -6.41 19.95
N THR A 315 -5.35 -5.94 18.77
CA THR A 315 -4.73 -4.77 18.16
C THR A 315 -5.47 -3.55 18.68
N LYS A 316 -4.98 -2.94 19.77
CA LYS A 316 -5.33 -1.55 20.04
C LYS A 316 -4.95 -0.77 18.77
N MET A 317 -5.89 -0.08 18.14
CA MET A 317 -5.60 0.89 17.07
C MET A 317 -4.91 2.11 17.69
N ASP A 318 -3.80 1.89 18.41
CA ASP A 318 -3.08 2.92 19.17
C ASP A 318 -2.13 3.70 18.25
N SER A 319 -2.74 4.26 17.20
CA SER A 319 -2.82 5.70 17.23
C SER A 319 -4.05 6.12 16.42
N ARG A 320 -5.03 6.76 17.06
CA ARG A 320 -6.08 7.51 16.36
C ARG A 320 -5.48 8.53 15.36
N ILE A 321 -4.21 8.90 15.53
CA ILE A 321 -3.34 9.58 14.55
C ILE A 321 -3.35 8.89 13.19
N TYR A 322 -3.24 7.56 13.15
CA TYR A 322 -3.25 6.78 11.92
C TYR A 322 -4.65 6.73 11.29
N GLU A 323 -5.70 6.60 12.10
CA GLU A 323 -7.08 6.76 11.61
C GLU A 323 -7.30 8.15 11.02
N GLN A 324 -6.82 9.21 11.70
CA GLN A 324 -6.88 10.58 11.23
C GLN A 324 -6.08 10.77 9.93
N TYR A 325 -4.90 10.15 9.81
CA TYR A 325 -4.12 10.13 8.56
C TYR A 325 -4.93 9.50 7.42
N LEU A 326 -5.51 8.32 7.65
CA LEU A 326 -6.34 7.63 6.66
C LEU A 326 -7.59 8.44 6.30
N MET A 327 -8.28 9.03 7.29
CA MET A 327 -9.43 9.92 7.08
C MET A 327 -9.07 11.11 6.18
N LEU A 328 -7.96 11.80 6.46
CA LEU A 328 -7.50 12.93 5.63
C LEU A 328 -7.22 12.50 4.19
N LYS A 329 -6.58 11.34 4.02
CA LYS A 329 -6.27 10.78 2.70
C LYS A 329 -7.53 10.40 1.92
N GLU A 330 -8.60 10.03 2.60
CA GLU A 330 -9.89 9.65 2.00
C GLU A 330 -10.75 10.84 1.57
N GLU A 331 -10.60 12.02 2.21
CA GLU A 331 -11.46 13.19 1.98
C GLU A 331 -11.11 14.04 0.74
N VAL A 332 -10.41 13.50 -0.27
CA VAL A 332 -10.02 14.28 -1.45
C VAL A 332 -11.20 14.45 -2.43
N SER A 333 -12.10 15.38 -2.11
CA SER A 333 -13.07 15.99 -3.04
C SER A 333 -13.49 17.43 -2.70
N PHE A 334 -12.76 18.15 -1.83
CA PHE A 334 -13.08 19.55 -1.56
C PHE A 334 -12.68 20.47 -2.73
N GLU A 335 -13.54 21.43 -3.07
CA GLU A 335 -13.18 22.52 -3.98
C GLU A 335 -11.94 23.27 -3.45
N GLU A 336 -11.05 23.66 -4.36
CA GLU A 336 -9.77 24.31 -4.05
C GLU A 336 -9.95 25.64 -3.27
N SER A 337 -11.12 26.27 -3.42
CA SER A 337 -11.57 27.46 -2.69
C SER A 337 -11.86 27.18 -1.21
N LEU A 338 -12.39 26.00 -0.88
CA LEU A 338 -12.75 25.59 0.49
C LEU A 338 -11.53 25.11 1.28
N LYS A 339 -10.57 24.45 0.61
CA LYS A 339 -9.34 23.91 1.23
C LYS A 339 -8.48 24.98 1.91
N ARG A 340 -8.40 26.19 1.35
CA ARG A 340 -7.54 27.28 1.86
C ARG A 340 -7.86 27.72 3.29
N ASN A 341 -9.07 27.45 3.77
CA ASN A 341 -9.53 27.88 5.10
C ASN A 341 -9.76 26.71 6.07
N MET A 342 -9.53 25.47 5.65
CA MET A 342 -9.70 24.30 6.49
C MET A 342 -8.47 24.09 7.38
N ILE A 343 -8.72 23.90 8.66
CA ILE A 343 -7.70 23.63 9.67
C ILE A 343 -7.96 22.24 10.23
N VAL A 344 -6.95 21.38 10.20
CA VAL A 344 -6.98 20.08 10.84
C VAL A 344 -6.39 20.24 12.24
N SER A 345 -7.19 19.93 13.25
CA SER A 345 -6.74 19.96 14.65
C SER A 345 -6.26 18.59 15.10
N PHE A 346 -5.06 18.56 15.66
CA PHE A 346 -4.35 17.37 16.10
C PHE A 346 -4.01 17.47 17.58
N ASP A 347 -4.73 16.71 18.40
CA ASP A 347 -4.53 16.63 19.85
C ASP A 347 -3.51 15.56 20.20
N LEU A 348 -2.25 15.97 20.38
CA LEU A 348 -1.12 15.05 20.63
C LEU A 348 -1.35 14.20 21.89
N PHE A 349 -2.01 14.75 22.91
CA PHE A 349 -2.19 14.14 24.23
C PHE A 349 -3.62 13.69 24.50
N SER A 350 -4.46 13.59 23.47
CA SER A 350 -5.74 12.92 23.59
C SER A 350 -5.50 11.53 24.19
N PRO A 351 -6.27 11.08 25.21
CA PRO A 351 -6.14 9.73 25.77
C PRO A 351 -6.20 8.63 24.69
N LYS A 352 -6.91 8.89 23.59
CA LYS A 352 -6.99 8.00 22.41
C LYS A 352 -5.74 7.94 21.52
N ASN A 353 -4.73 8.77 21.78
CA ASN A 353 -3.47 8.86 21.03
C ASN A 353 -2.27 8.33 21.83
N LEU A 354 -2.51 7.85 23.05
CA LEU A 354 -1.50 7.36 23.99
C LEU A 354 -1.77 5.87 24.22
N SER A 355 -0.76 5.01 24.20
CA SER A 355 -0.95 3.57 24.42
C SER A 355 -0.94 3.22 25.92
N ASP A 356 -1.97 2.44 26.26
CA ASP A 356 -2.32 1.71 27.49
C ASP A 356 -2.40 2.40 28.87
N GLU A 357 -3.61 2.48 29.42
CA GLU A 357 -3.88 2.76 30.85
C GLU A 357 -3.76 1.49 31.73
N GLU A 358 -3.80 0.28 31.16
CA GLU A 358 -3.85 -1.00 31.89
C GLU A 358 -2.46 -1.52 32.30
N SER A 359 -1.39 -1.13 31.61
CA SER A 359 0.00 -1.49 31.94
C SER A 359 0.60 -0.61 33.06
N GLY A 360 -0.02 0.54 33.34
CA GLY A 360 0.51 1.57 34.23
C GLY A 360 1.72 2.35 33.66
N GLU A 361 2.20 1.99 32.47
CA GLU A 361 3.27 2.71 31.76
C GLU A 361 2.69 3.41 30.53
N LEU A 362 2.67 4.74 30.60
CA LEU A 362 2.23 5.61 29.53
C LEU A 362 3.22 5.56 28.34
N GLU A 363 2.78 5.03 27.20
CA GLU A 363 3.56 5.05 25.96
C GLU A 363 3.03 6.13 24.99
N LEU A 364 3.97 6.92 24.44
CA LEU A 364 3.69 8.01 23.50
C LEU A 364 3.60 7.50 22.06
N PRO A 365 2.85 8.17 21.17
CA PRO A 365 2.75 7.77 19.78
C PRO A 365 4.10 7.84 19.07
N GLU A 366 4.38 6.88 18.19
CA GLU A 366 5.59 6.93 17.37
C GLU A 366 5.58 8.17 16.48
N TYR A 367 6.70 8.91 16.48
CA TYR A 367 6.85 10.10 15.64
C TYR A 367 6.61 9.82 14.14
N SER A 368 6.88 8.61 13.68
CA SER A 368 6.61 8.16 12.31
C SER A 368 5.13 8.28 11.92
N ALA A 369 4.19 8.05 12.86
CA ALA A 369 2.75 8.20 12.63
C ALA A 369 2.35 9.68 12.59
N VAL A 370 2.93 10.48 13.48
CA VAL A 370 2.76 11.94 13.52
C VAL A 370 3.26 12.58 12.22
N ASP A 371 4.43 12.16 11.75
CA ASP A 371 5.05 12.61 10.50
C ASP A 371 4.16 12.32 9.28
N LEU A 372 3.62 11.10 9.17
CA LEU A 372 2.69 10.74 8.08
C LEU A 372 1.43 11.60 8.09
N PHE A 373 0.84 11.80 9.27
CA PHE A 373 -0.34 12.65 9.44
C PHE A 373 -0.05 14.09 9.01
N ILE A 374 1.03 14.69 9.51
CA ILE A 374 1.44 16.06 9.18
C ILE A 374 1.71 16.18 7.68
N GLY A 375 2.48 15.24 7.11
CA GLY A 375 2.77 15.19 5.68
C GLY A 375 1.49 15.18 4.84
N GLN A 376 0.47 14.42 5.26
CA GLN A 376 -0.82 14.36 4.58
C GLN A 376 -1.57 15.69 4.64
N VAL A 377 -1.57 16.38 5.79
CA VAL A 377 -2.19 17.72 5.93
C VAL A 377 -1.55 18.71 4.95
N TYR A 378 -0.22 18.66 4.81
CA TYR A 378 0.52 19.49 3.86
C TYR A 378 0.24 19.17 2.40
N GLU A 379 0.26 17.89 2.03
CA GLU A 379 -0.04 17.46 0.65
C GLU A 379 -1.43 17.93 0.20
N LEU A 380 -2.37 18.00 1.14
CA LEU A 380 -3.74 18.47 0.89
C LEU A 380 -3.87 20.00 0.91
N GLY A 381 -2.81 20.73 1.27
CA GLY A 381 -2.80 22.18 1.37
C GLY A 381 -3.66 22.73 2.51
N LEU A 382 -3.87 21.94 3.57
CA LEU A 382 -4.68 22.29 4.73
C LEU A 382 -3.84 22.99 5.80
N GLY A 383 -4.47 23.80 6.66
CA GLY A 383 -3.84 24.33 7.86
C GLY A 383 -3.69 23.25 8.93
N LEU A 384 -2.59 23.26 9.67
CA LEU A 384 -2.38 22.37 10.82
C LEU A 384 -2.51 23.14 12.13
N GLN A 385 -3.35 22.64 13.04
CA GLN A 385 -3.41 23.08 14.43
C GLN A 385 -2.98 21.93 15.35
N MET A 386 -1.91 22.14 16.12
CA MET A 386 -1.45 21.24 17.17
C MET A 386 -2.12 21.63 18.48
N GLN A 387 -3.04 20.81 18.95
CA GLN A 387 -3.70 20.99 20.24
C GLN A 387 -2.86 20.34 21.34
N ILE A 388 -2.59 21.12 22.40
CA ILE A 388 -1.76 20.75 23.53
C ILE A 388 -2.58 20.93 24.81
N ARG A 389 -2.87 19.83 25.51
CA ARG A 389 -3.57 19.88 26.80
C ARG A 389 -2.60 20.24 27.90
N THR A 390 -2.81 21.36 28.58
CA THR A 390 -1.86 21.83 29.59
C THR A 390 -1.79 20.89 30.80
N GLU A 391 -2.90 20.25 31.16
CA GLU A 391 -2.94 19.20 32.20
C GLU A 391 -1.91 18.08 31.97
N ALA A 392 -1.66 17.70 30.71
CA ALA A 392 -0.72 16.63 30.38
C ALA A 392 0.74 17.08 30.60
N LEU A 393 1.05 18.36 30.35
CA LEU A 393 2.42 18.88 30.46
C LEU A 393 2.96 18.91 31.88
N LYS A 394 2.09 18.83 32.90
CA LYS A 394 2.50 18.70 34.31
C LYS A 394 3.32 17.44 34.56
N ALA A 395 3.08 16.37 33.79
CA ALA A 395 3.88 15.16 33.84
C ALA A 395 5.08 15.28 32.90
N ARG A 396 6.29 15.15 33.46
CA ARG A 396 7.58 15.31 32.75
C ARG A 396 7.64 14.52 31.44
N VAL A 397 7.11 13.30 31.42
CA VAL A 397 7.06 12.42 30.24
C VAL A 397 6.42 13.11 29.03
N TYR A 398 5.31 13.82 29.21
CA TYR A 398 4.64 14.54 28.11
C TYR A 398 5.39 15.79 27.67
N SER A 399 6.05 16.49 28.60
CA SER A 399 6.89 17.65 28.25
C SER A 399 8.11 17.23 27.43
N ASP A 400 8.75 16.10 27.80
CA ASP A 400 9.86 15.52 27.05
C ASP A 400 9.38 14.99 25.68
N ALA A 401 8.16 14.42 25.62
CA ALA A 401 7.50 14.02 24.38
C ALA A 401 7.28 15.18 23.41
N LEU A 402 6.70 16.27 23.91
CA LEU A 402 6.45 17.47 23.11
C LEU A 402 7.76 17.99 22.53
N LYS A 403 8.80 18.07 23.36
CA LYS A 403 10.12 18.53 22.94
C LYS A 403 10.73 17.61 21.88
N TYR A 404 10.69 16.29 22.08
CA TYR A 404 11.19 15.32 21.11
C TYR A 404 10.44 15.40 19.77
N MET A 405 9.11 15.51 19.81
CA MET A 405 8.28 15.67 18.61
C MET A 405 8.61 16.96 17.86
N LEU A 406 8.80 18.07 18.57
CA LEU A 406 9.18 19.35 17.96
C LEU A 406 10.58 19.28 17.34
N GLU A 407 11.54 18.66 18.02
CA GLU A 407 12.90 18.44 17.49
C GLU A 407 12.89 17.59 16.21
N LYS A 408 12.09 16.53 16.19
CA LYS A 408 11.91 15.71 15.01
C LYS A 408 11.18 16.46 13.90
N SER A 409 10.11 17.18 14.22
CA SER A 409 9.38 18.04 13.27
C SER A 409 10.28 19.07 12.62
N GLU A 410 11.18 19.66 13.39
CA GLU A 410 12.15 20.61 12.88
C GLU A 410 13.14 19.93 11.91
N GLN A 411 13.59 18.71 12.22
CA GLN A 411 14.46 17.93 11.32
C GLN A 411 13.77 17.56 10.01
N PHE A 412 12.47 17.21 10.05
CA PHE A 412 11.74 16.71 8.88
C PHE A 412 11.13 17.84 8.02
N PHE A 413 10.55 18.87 8.64
CA PHE A 413 9.82 19.93 7.94
C PHE A 413 10.57 21.28 7.92
N GLY A 414 11.48 21.50 8.87
CA GLY A 414 12.19 22.76 9.04
C GLY A 414 11.37 23.85 9.75
N LEU A 415 12.08 24.78 10.41
CA LEU A 415 11.47 25.87 11.19
C LEU A 415 10.52 26.75 10.38
N LYS A 416 10.84 27.00 9.10
CA LYS A 416 10.03 27.85 8.22
C LYS A 416 8.62 27.29 8.06
N GLU A 417 8.49 25.98 7.94
CA GLU A 417 7.22 25.31 7.77
C GLU A 417 6.47 25.18 9.10
N MET A 418 7.17 24.84 10.18
CA MET A 418 6.56 24.78 11.52
C MET A 418 5.99 26.13 12.00
N LYS A 419 6.53 27.27 11.57
CA LYS A 419 5.96 28.61 11.83
C LYS A 419 4.52 28.76 11.31
N ASN A 420 4.15 28.00 10.27
CA ASN A 420 2.82 28.07 9.69
C ASN A 420 1.78 27.31 10.52
N TRP A 421 2.20 26.40 11.40
CA TRP A 421 1.35 25.64 12.31
C TRP A 421 0.76 26.54 13.39
N GLU A 422 -0.49 26.27 13.76
CA GLU A 422 -1.10 26.86 14.93
C GLU A 422 -0.90 25.93 16.13
N PHE A 423 -0.36 26.43 17.24
CA PHE A 423 -0.27 25.68 18.48
C PHE A 423 -1.32 26.20 19.46
N GLN A 424 -2.27 25.34 19.82
CA GLN A 424 -3.38 25.69 20.69
C GLN A 424 -3.21 25.01 22.05
N PHE A 425 -2.96 25.79 23.09
CA PHE A 425 -2.96 25.31 24.47
C PHE A 425 -4.38 25.32 25.03
N VAL A 426 -4.84 24.17 25.52
CA VAL A 426 -6.16 24.00 26.12
C VAL A 426 -6.02 23.86 27.63
N CYS A 427 -6.60 24.82 28.34
CA CYS A 427 -6.47 25.01 29.78
C CYS A 427 -7.85 24.86 30.43
N LYS A 428 -7.91 24.19 31.59
CA LYS A 428 -9.15 24.02 32.40
C LYS A 428 -9.24 25.00 33.57
N SER A 429 -8.16 25.73 33.86
CA SER A 429 -8.09 26.69 34.96
C SER A 429 -7.16 27.85 34.61
N LEU A 430 -7.27 28.94 35.38
CA LEU A 430 -6.35 30.07 35.27
C LEU A 430 -4.91 29.68 35.63
N GLU A 431 -4.73 28.73 36.54
CA GLU A 431 -3.41 28.20 36.88
C GLU A 431 -2.75 27.50 35.68
N GLU A 432 -3.50 26.65 34.98
CA GLU A 432 -3.04 26.04 33.73
C GLU A 432 -2.78 27.06 32.63
N LEU A 433 -3.53 28.17 32.59
CA LEU A 433 -3.25 29.22 31.62
C LEU A 433 -1.86 29.85 31.83
N TYR A 434 -1.48 30.13 33.09
CA TYR A 434 -0.14 30.65 33.39
C TYR A 434 0.98 29.65 33.04
N GLU A 435 0.75 28.36 33.29
CA GLU A 435 1.69 27.31 32.86
C GLU A 435 1.78 27.21 31.33
N ALA A 436 0.65 27.30 30.64
CA ALA A 436 0.60 27.29 29.18
C ALA A 436 1.37 28.46 28.59
N GLU A 437 1.28 29.66 29.17
CA GLU A 437 2.05 30.83 28.73
C GLU A 437 3.56 30.60 28.80
N PHE A 438 4.04 29.88 29.82
CA PHE A 438 5.46 29.50 29.90
C PHE A 438 5.89 28.63 28.71
N TYR A 439 5.15 27.54 28.43
CA TYR A 439 5.44 26.65 27.31
C TYR A 439 5.23 27.33 25.95
N GLY A 440 4.23 28.19 25.85
CA GLY A 440 3.95 28.97 24.66
C GLY A 440 5.07 29.97 24.36
N ASN A 441 5.57 30.70 25.35
CA ASN A 441 6.72 31.59 25.17
C ASN A 441 7.97 30.81 24.71
N TRP A 442 8.25 29.68 25.36
CA TRP A 442 9.34 28.79 24.95
C TRP A 442 9.22 28.34 23.48
N LEU A 443 8.01 27.94 23.08
CA LEU A 443 7.74 27.51 21.71
C LEU A 443 7.85 28.68 20.72
N ASN A 444 7.38 29.87 21.10
CA ASN A 444 7.46 31.07 20.28
C ASN A 444 8.91 31.47 19.99
N ASP A 445 9.75 31.42 21.02
CA ASP A 445 11.18 31.74 20.92
C ASP A 445 11.89 30.70 20.05
N ARG A 446 11.59 29.42 20.25
CA ARG A 446 12.15 28.32 19.44
C ARG A 446 11.78 28.45 17.97
N LEU A 447 10.53 28.77 17.68
CA LEU A 447 10.05 28.95 16.31
C LEU A 447 10.47 30.29 15.72
N ASN A 448 10.88 31.27 16.53
CA ASN A 448 11.12 32.65 16.11
C ASN A 448 9.86 33.30 15.49
N GLY A 449 8.75 33.28 16.25
CA GLY A 449 7.47 33.90 15.89
C GLY A 449 6.41 32.93 15.37
N GLY A 450 6.00 31.95 16.18
CA GLY A 450 4.96 30.97 15.83
C GLY A 450 3.53 31.46 16.11
N LYS A 451 2.52 30.78 15.54
CA LYS A 451 1.11 31.06 15.85
C LYS A 451 0.70 30.30 17.11
N ILE A 452 0.61 30.99 18.24
CA ILE A 452 0.21 30.37 19.51
C ILE A 452 -1.13 30.93 19.97
N ARG A 453 -2.04 30.03 20.37
CA ARG A 453 -3.37 30.36 20.88
C ARG A 453 -3.56 29.67 22.24
N TYR A 454 -4.19 30.38 23.17
CA TYR A 454 -4.59 29.83 24.46
C TYR A 454 -6.11 29.80 24.53
N VAL A 455 -6.68 28.68 24.97
CA VAL A 455 -8.11 28.49 25.12
C VAL A 455 -8.39 27.99 26.53
N LEU A 456 -9.19 28.77 27.27
CA LEU A 456 -9.72 28.38 28.58
C LEU A 456 -11.11 27.75 28.36
N VAL A 457 -11.28 26.48 28.75
CA VAL A 457 -12.49 25.67 28.47
C VAL A 457 -13.27 25.36 29.74
#